data_AF-A0AAW6Q8M2-F1
#
_entry.id   AF-A0AAW6Q8M2-F1
#
_cell.length_a   1.000
_cell.length_b   1.000
_cell.length_c   1.000
_cell.angle_alpha   90.00
_cell.angle_beta   90.00
_cell.angle_gamma   90.00
#
_symmetry.space_group_name_H-M   'P 1'
#
loop_
_entity.id
_entity.type
_entity.pdbx_description
1 polymer ?
#
loop_
_entity_poly.entity_id
_entity_poly.type
_entity_poly.pdbx_seq_one_letter_code
_entity_poly.pdbx_strand_id
1 'polypeptide(L)'
;MNPAKVKRDQLQYLTDLPNVGEAVADDLLKLGINKPQDLIGRDAYAMYYELCELTGTQHDPCMIDVFLSLTDFMQGNEAKPWWKYSEQRKAYLQRVSVTDKHHLTGRIYCLLFNDYETLDLMGPVEFLHRLPDVTLHYVSQQGGLIRSRQGFYTETKPLPDLGENSVLLIPGGQGTRTLVNDAEFISMLKTRVKQTALCLTVCTGSALLAATGELNGLRATSNKRAFEWVRSVNPNVQWQPVARWVKDGKFYTSSGVSAGMDMALGFISDYYGVEQAQLIAEQTEYHWISDPNEDHFAGIYGY
;
A
#
# COMPACT_ATOMS: atom_id res chain seq x y z
N MET A 1 -18.03 12.95 -29.59
CA MET A 1 -19.00 13.91 -30.18
C MET A 1 -18.78 15.32 -29.60
N ASN A 2 -19.22 16.41 -30.25
CA ASN A 2 -19.22 17.74 -29.61
C ASN A 2 -20.16 17.70 -28.38
N PRO A 3 -19.69 18.05 -27.16
CA PRO A 3 -20.48 17.98 -25.94
C PRO A 3 -21.84 18.69 -26.02
N ALA A 4 -21.93 19.80 -26.76
CA ALA A 4 -23.16 20.56 -26.93
C ALA A 4 -24.23 19.85 -27.77
N LYS A 5 -23.89 18.71 -28.40
CA LYS A 5 -24.78 17.94 -29.29
C LYS A 5 -25.16 16.58 -28.72
N VAL A 6 -24.64 16.21 -27.55
CA VAL A 6 -24.89 14.91 -26.92
C VAL A 6 -26.28 14.89 -26.31
N LYS A 7 -26.99 13.76 -26.50
CA LYS A 7 -28.30 13.50 -25.90
C LYS A 7 -28.20 12.23 -25.06
N ARG A 8 -28.40 12.38 -23.75
CA ARG A 8 -28.20 11.30 -22.76
C ARG A 8 -29.15 10.12 -22.97
N ASP A 9 -30.35 10.40 -23.46
CA ASP A 9 -31.39 9.42 -23.82
C ASP A 9 -31.12 8.69 -25.15
N GLN A 10 -30.04 9.03 -25.86
CA GLN A 10 -29.69 8.49 -27.18
C GLN A 10 -28.28 7.89 -27.24
N LEU A 11 -27.71 7.50 -26.10
CA LEU A 11 -26.37 6.89 -26.03
C LEU A 11 -26.43 5.39 -26.37
N GLN A 12 -26.19 5.05 -27.63
CA GLN A 12 -26.19 3.67 -28.11
C GLN A 12 -24.76 3.15 -28.36
N TYR A 13 -23.89 4.01 -28.88
CA TYR A 13 -22.50 3.71 -29.25
C TYR A 13 -21.53 4.56 -28.44
N LEU A 14 -20.26 4.12 -28.34
CA LEU A 14 -19.23 4.88 -27.64
C LEU A 14 -19.01 6.27 -28.28
N THR A 15 -19.15 6.38 -29.59
CA THR A 15 -19.02 7.66 -30.32
C THR A 15 -20.16 8.65 -30.06
N ASP A 16 -21.25 8.22 -29.42
CA ASP A 16 -22.33 9.09 -28.95
C ASP A 16 -21.93 9.87 -27.68
N LEU A 17 -20.90 9.42 -26.97
CA LEU A 17 -20.39 10.08 -25.77
C LEU A 17 -19.76 11.45 -26.09
N PRO A 18 -19.79 12.39 -25.12
CA PRO A 18 -19.11 13.67 -25.28
C PRO A 18 -17.61 13.43 -25.45
N ASN A 19 -16.96 14.22 -26.30
CA ASN A 19 -15.51 14.18 -26.54
C ASN A 19 -14.97 12.88 -27.20
N VAL A 20 -15.80 11.86 -27.45
CA VAL A 20 -15.35 10.60 -28.09
C VAL A 20 -15.44 10.65 -29.61
N GLY A 21 -14.31 10.47 -30.31
CA GLY A 21 -14.28 10.10 -31.72
C GLY A 21 -13.84 8.64 -31.88
N GLU A 22 -13.68 8.17 -33.12
CA GLU A 22 -13.31 6.76 -33.41
C GLU A 22 -12.05 6.31 -32.64
N ALA A 23 -10.99 7.12 -32.63
CA ALA A 23 -9.74 6.78 -31.92
C ALA A 23 -9.97 6.57 -30.41
N VAL A 24 -10.75 7.44 -29.77
CA VAL A 24 -11.05 7.32 -28.34
C VAL A 24 -11.98 6.13 -28.08
N ALA A 25 -12.91 5.83 -29.01
CA ALA A 25 -13.75 4.64 -28.91
C ALA A 25 -12.92 3.36 -29.00
N ASP A 26 -11.92 3.30 -29.89
CA ASP A 26 -10.98 2.18 -29.97
C ASP A 26 -10.16 2.02 -28.69
N ASP A 27 -9.79 3.10 -28.01
CA ASP A 27 -9.08 3.02 -26.72
C ASP A 27 -10.00 2.53 -25.59
N LEU A 28 -11.27 2.96 -25.57
CA LEU A 28 -12.27 2.46 -24.65
C LEU A 28 -12.53 0.95 -24.85
N LEU A 29 -12.58 0.48 -26.09
CA LEU A 29 -12.72 -0.94 -26.40
C LEU A 29 -11.54 -1.77 -25.85
N LYS A 30 -10.29 -1.25 -25.94
CA LYS A 30 -9.12 -1.90 -25.33
C LYS A 30 -9.26 -2.03 -23.81
N LEU A 31 -9.88 -1.04 -23.16
CA LEU A 31 -10.18 -1.01 -21.72
C LEU A 31 -11.41 -1.86 -21.31
N GLY A 32 -11.92 -2.68 -22.24
CA GLY A 32 -13.09 -3.53 -22.03
C GLY A 32 -14.43 -2.78 -21.96
N ILE A 33 -14.46 -1.50 -22.35
CA ILE A 33 -15.66 -0.66 -22.35
C ILE A 33 -16.33 -0.82 -23.72
N ASN A 34 -17.38 -1.64 -23.77
CA ASN A 34 -18.05 -1.99 -25.03
C ASN A 34 -19.25 -1.09 -25.33
N LYS A 35 -19.84 -0.49 -24.30
CA LYS A 35 -20.97 0.44 -24.40
C LYS A 35 -20.87 1.56 -23.36
N PRO A 36 -21.54 2.71 -23.56
CA PRO A 36 -21.48 3.85 -22.64
C PRO A 36 -21.72 3.51 -21.17
N GLN A 37 -22.61 2.57 -20.87
CA GLN A 37 -22.96 2.20 -19.50
C GLN A 37 -21.82 1.50 -18.74
N ASP A 38 -20.84 0.93 -19.46
CA ASP A 38 -19.69 0.25 -18.83
C ASP A 38 -18.71 1.25 -18.17
N LEU A 39 -18.89 2.56 -18.41
CA LEU A 39 -18.15 3.64 -17.75
C LEU A 39 -18.67 3.96 -16.34
N ILE A 40 -19.87 3.49 -15.96
CA ILE A 40 -20.45 3.78 -14.64
C ILE A 40 -19.58 3.11 -13.57
N GLY A 41 -19.06 3.90 -12.63
CA GLY A 41 -18.19 3.43 -11.55
C GLY A 41 -16.72 3.23 -11.94
N ARG A 42 -16.33 3.53 -13.18
CA ARG A 42 -14.91 3.54 -13.57
C ARG A 42 -14.20 4.79 -13.04
N ASP A 43 -12.94 4.62 -12.65
CA ASP A 43 -12.05 5.73 -12.30
C ASP A 43 -11.26 6.20 -13.53
N ALA A 44 -11.27 7.51 -13.78
CA ALA A 44 -10.67 8.10 -14.97
C ALA A 44 -9.14 8.03 -14.99
N TYR A 45 -8.49 8.08 -13.83
CA TYR A 45 -7.04 8.01 -13.73
C TYR A 45 -6.56 6.58 -13.91
N ALA A 46 -7.22 5.61 -13.26
CA ALA A 46 -6.97 4.18 -13.43
C ALA A 46 -7.11 3.76 -14.91
N MET A 47 -8.17 4.21 -15.58
CA MET A 47 -8.37 3.96 -17.01
C MET A 47 -7.19 4.45 -17.87
N TYR A 48 -6.58 5.59 -17.53
CA TYR A 48 -5.42 6.11 -18.26
C TYR A 48 -4.18 5.23 -18.09
N TYR A 49 -3.87 4.83 -16.85
CA TYR A 49 -2.71 3.98 -16.59
C TYR A 49 -2.89 2.57 -17.19
N GLU A 50 -4.09 2.00 -17.07
CA GLU A 50 -4.46 0.73 -17.70
C GLU A 50 -4.31 0.79 -19.24
N LEU A 51 -4.73 1.90 -19.87
CA LEU A 51 -4.56 2.09 -21.31
C LEU A 51 -3.07 2.13 -21.70
N CYS A 52 -2.24 2.85 -20.93
CA CYS A 52 -0.81 2.92 -21.18
C CYS A 52 -0.15 1.53 -21.08
N GLU A 53 -0.55 0.74 -20.09
CA GLU A 53 -0.07 -0.62 -19.89
C GLU A 53 -0.48 -1.55 -21.05
N LEU A 54 -1.77 -1.59 -21.39
CA LEU A 54 -2.30 -2.45 -22.45
C LEU A 54 -1.71 -2.14 -23.83
N THR A 55 -1.38 -0.87 -24.08
CA THR A 55 -0.81 -0.41 -25.36
C THR A 55 0.73 -0.36 -25.35
N GLY A 56 1.36 -0.59 -24.20
CA GLY A 56 2.81 -0.44 -24.02
C GLY A 56 3.34 0.95 -24.37
N THR A 57 2.48 1.99 -24.36
CA THR A 57 2.81 3.34 -24.82
C THR A 57 2.36 4.37 -23.78
N GLN A 58 3.21 5.36 -23.51
CA GLN A 58 2.82 6.50 -22.68
C GLN A 58 1.97 7.46 -23.51
N HIS A 59 0.66 7.45 -23.27
CA HIS A 59 -0.28 8.35 -23.94
C HIS A 59 -0.12 9.79 -23.48
N ASP A 60 -0.64 10.74 -24.26
CA ASP A 60 -0.68 12.14 -23.81
C ASP A 60 -1.59 12.25 -22.56
N PRO A 61 -1.14 12.91 -21.48
CA PRO A 61 -1.94 12.98 -20.26
C PRO A 61 -3.28 13.71 -20.43
N CYS A 62 -3.49 14.50 -21.49
CA CYS A 62 -4.81 15.06 -21.80
C CYS A 62 -5.88 13.97 -22.04
N MET A 63 -5.49 12.71 -22.26
CA MET A 63 -6.43 11.59 -22.29
C MET A 63 -7.16 11.40 -20.94
N ILE A 64 -6.52 11.74 -19.81
CA ILE A 64 -7.17 11.78 -18.50
C ILE A 64 -8.32 12.80 -18.49
N ASP A 65 -8.14 13.96 -19.13
CA ASP A 65 -9.18 14.98 -19.23
C ASP A 65 -10.40 14.46 -20.01
N VAL A 66 -10.15 13.63 -21.03
CA VAL A 66 -11.21 12.94 -21.78
C VAL A 66 -11.92 11.96 -20.86
N PHE A 67 -11.20 11.04 -20.19
CA PHE A 67 -11.81 10.06 -19.29
C PHE A 67 -12.58 10.70 -18.13
N LEU A 68 -12.06 11.76 -17.51
CA LEU A 68 -12.77 12.54 -16.49
C LEU A 68 -14.08 13.09 -17.03
N SER A 69 -14.08 13.61 -18.27
CA SER A 69 -15.33 14.09 -18.88
C SER A 69 -16.35 12.99 -19.16
N LEU A 70 -15.90 11.76 -19.43
CA LEU A 70 -16.76 10.61 -19.67
C LEU A 70 -17.39 10.12 -18.38
N THR A 71 -16.57 9.89 -17.34
CA THR A 71 -17.04 9.38 -16.05
C THR A 71 -17.95 10.40 -15.35
N ASP A 72 -17.59 11.70 -15.36
CA ASP A 72 -18.43 12.78 -14.83
C ASP A 72 -19.79 12.84 -15.54
N PHE A 73 -19.78 12.75 -16.88
CA PHE A 73 -21.03 12.69 -17.64
C PHE A 73 -21.84 11.45 -17.27
N MET A 74 -21.23 10.26 -17.20
CA MET A 74 -21.95 9.03 -16.88
C MET A 74 -22.49 8.97 -15.44
N GLN A 75 -21.93 9.78 -14.52
CA GLN A 75 -22.46 9.99 -13.16
C GLN A 75 -23.69 10.92 -13.09
N GLY A 76 -24.09 11.52 -14.21
CA GLY A 76 -25.31 12.34 -14.31
C GLY A 76 -25.07 13.83 -14.55
N ASN A 77 -23.82 14.28 -14.53
CA ASN A 77 -23.49 15.70 -14.72
C ASN A 77 -23.59 16.15 -16.19
N GLU A 78 -23.66 17.45 -16.43
CA GLU A 78 -23.77 18.00 -17.79
C GLU A 78 -22.54 17.67 -18.65
N ALA A 79 -22.76 17.44 -19.94
CA ALA A 79 -21.68 17.21 -20.90
C ALA A 79 -20.81 18.47 -21.05
N LYS A 80 -19.53 18.36 -20.73
CA LYS A 80 -18.56 19.45 -20.83
C LYS A 80 -17.44 19.11 -21.83
N PRO A 81 -16.82 20.10 -22.45
CA PRO A 81 -15.57 19.88 -23.18
C PRO A 81 -14.48 19.32 -22.27
N TRP A 82 -13.72 18.34 -22.76
CA TRP A 82 -12.70 17.65 -21.98
C TRP A 82 -11.69 18.60 -21.32
N TRP A 83 -11.30 19.70 -21.99
CA TRP A 83 -10.32 20.65 -21.44
C TRP A 83 -10.81 21.41 -20.19
N LYS A 84 -12.09 21.31 -19.82
CA LYS A 84 -12.59 21.81 -18.53
C LYS A 84 -12.03 21.06 -17.33
N TYR A 85 -11.53 19.85 -17.52
CA TYR A 85 -10.93 19.02 -16.46
C TYR A 85 -9.41 19.17 -16.39
N SER A 86 -8.80 19.97 -17.27
CA SER A 86 -7.34 20.11 -17.33
C SER A 86 -6.72 20.67 -16.05
N GLU A 87 -7.40 21.54 -15.31
CA GLU A 87 -6.90 22.00 -14.01
C GLU A 87 -6.89 20.88 -12.97
N GLN A 88 -7.94 20.05 -12.95
CA GLN A 88 -8.03 18.89 -12.05
C GLN A 88 -6.91 17.89 -12.34
N ARG A 89 -6.72 17.51 -13.62
CA ARG A 89 -5.59 16.66 -14.02
C ARG A 89 -4.25 17.30 -13.69
N LYS A 90 -4.04 18.59 -13.99
CA LYS A 90 -2.75 19.25 -13.69
C LYS A 90 -2.47 19.24 -12.20
N ALA A 91 -3.48 19.48 -11.36
CA ALA A 91 -3.34 19.38 -9.91
C ALA A 91 -3.03 17.93 -9.48
N TYR A 92 -3.70 16.93 -10.06
CA TYR A 92 -3.41 15.51 -9.83
C TYR A 92 -1.97 15.16 -10.23
N LEU A 93 -1.57 15.44 -11.47
CA LEU A 93 -0.22 15.16 -11.96
C LEU A 93 0.84 15.98 -11.23
N GLN A 94 0.53 17.19 -10.75
CA GLN A 94 1.44 17.95 -9.90
C GLN A 94 1.58 17.29 -8.52
N ARG A 95 0.51 16.73 -7.95
CA ARG A 95 0.59 15.95 -6.71
C ARG A 95 1.42 14.68 -6.93
N VAL A 96 1.14 13.93 -8.00
CA VAL A 96 1.87 12.71 -8.39
C VAL A 96 3.35 13.01 -8.71
N SER A 97 3.65 14.11 -9.41
CA SER A 97 5.04 14.50 -9.76
C SER A 97 5.81 15.17 -8.63
N VAL A 98 5.13 15.72 -7.62
CA VAL A 98 5.77 16.14 -6.37
C VAL A 98 6.07 14.93 -5.48
N THR A 99 5.26 13.86 -5.55
CA THR A 99 5.60 12.56 -4.95
C THR A 99 6.69 11.79 -5.72
N ASP A 100 6.93 12.08 -7.00
CA ASP A 100 8.00 11.44 -7.82
C ASP A 100 9.44 11.75 -7.36
N LYS A 101 9.66 12.64 -6.40
CA LYS A 101 11.02 12.90 -5.90
C LYS A 101 11.54 11.89 -4.88
N HIS A 102 10.72 11.01 -4.31
CA HIS A 102 11.16 9.94 -3.39
C HIS A 102 10.31 8.66 -3.52
N HIS A 103 10.13 8.13 -4.73
CA HIS A 103 9.65 6.75 -4.84
C HIS A 103 10.69 5.83 -4.23
N LEU A 104 10.31 5.09 -3.19
CA LEU A 104 11.05 3.93 -2.72
C LEU A 104 11.32 3.06 -3.96
N THR A 105 12.58 2.67 -4.18
CA THR A 105 12.86 1.69 -5.24
C THR A 105 12.05 0.47 -4.88
N GLY A 106 11.14 0.05 -5.76
CA GLY A 106 10.09 -0.89 -5.43
C GLY A 106 10.62 -2.30 -5.11
N ARG A 107 11.24 -2.44 -3.96
CA ARG A 107 11.77 -3.67 -3.38
C ARG A 107 11.40 -3.67 -1.92
N ILE A 108 10.43 -4.51 -1.59
CA ILE A 108 10.00 -4.74 -0.23
C ILE A 108 10.53 -6.11 0.18
N TYR A 109 11.38 -6.13 1.19
CA TYR A 109 11.95 -7.34 1.76
C TYR A 109 11.06 -7.79 2.91
N CYS A 110 10.36 -8.90 2.68
CA CYS A 110 9.52 -9.59 3.64
C CYS A 110 10.40 -10.53 4.45
N LEU A 111 10.74 -10.17 5.70
CA LEU A 111 11.60 -10.98 6.56
C LEU A 111 10.79 -12.08 7.25
N LEU A 112 11.06 -13.33 6.90
CA LEU A 112 10.48 -14.51 7.54
C LEU A 112 11.47 -15.16 8.50
N PHE A 113 10.90 -15.78 9.54
CA PHE A 113 11.57 -16.65 10.49
C PHE A 113 10.59 -17.72 10.96
N ASN A 114 11.08 -18.84 11.49
CA ASN A 114 10.19 -19.92 11.94
C ASN A 114 9.22 -19.44 13.02
N ASP A 115 7.98 -19.92 12.95
CA ASP A 115 6.87 -19.52 13.82
C ASP A 115 6.51 -18.02 13.74
N TYR A 116 6.73 -17.39 12.58
CA TYR A 116 6.08 -16.11 12.26
C TYR A 116 4.55 -16.26 12.19
N GLU A 117 3.81 -15.20 12.48
CA GLU A 117 2.35 -15.18 12.39
C GLU A 117 1.93 -14.98 10.92
N THR A 118 1.20 -15.93 10.32
CA THR A 118 0.87 -15.88 8.88
C THR A 118 0.28 -14.54 8.44
N LEU A 119 -0.72 -14.02 9.16
CA LEU A 119 -1.47 -12.85 8.71
C LEU A 119 -0.76 -11.52 9.03
N ASP A 120 0.23 -11.52 9.93
CA ASP A 120 1.12 -10.37 10.14
C ASP A 120 1.97 -10.08 8.89
N LEU A 121 2.23 -11.11 8.07
CA LEU A 121 2.95 -10.96 6.82
C LEU A 121 2.00 -10.91 5.62
N MET A 122 1.14 -11.92 5.48
CA MET A 122 0.33 -12.11 4.28
C MET A 122 -0.74 -11.02 4.13
N GLY A 123 -1.22 -10.43 5.23
CA GLY A 123 -2.15 -9.30 5.20
C GLY A 123 -1.54 -8.07 4.50
N PRO A 124 -0.42 -7.50 5.01
CA PRO A 124 0.28 -6.42 4.31
C PRO A 124 0.71 -6.78 2.88
N VAL A 125 1.17 -8.01 2.63
CA VAL A 125 1.58 -8.47 1.30
C VAL A 125 0.45 -8.37 0.28
N GLU A 126 -0.80 -8.67 0.66
CA GLU A 126 -1.97 -8.52 -0.22
C GLU A 126 -2.05 -7.10 -0.81
N PHE A 127 -1.84 -6.07 0.02
CA PHE A 127 -1.92 -4.68 -0.44
C PHE A 127 -0.65 -4.23 -1.17
N LEU A 128 0.51 -4.57 -0.61
CA LEU A 128 1.80 -4.10 -1.12
C LEU A 128 2.14 -4.66 -2.50
N HIS A 129 1.68 -5.87 -2.86
CA HIS A 129 1.95 -6.45 -4.17
C HIS A 129 1.22 -5.72 -5.32
N ARG A 130 0.17 -4.94 -4.99
CA ARG A 130 -0.67 -4.21 -5.97
C ARG A 130 -0.09 -2.85 -6.34
N LEU A 131 1.01 -2.44 -5.71
CA LEU A 131 1.68 -1.19 -6.03
C LEU A 131 2.42 -1.28 -7.36
N PRO A 132 2.37 -0.24 -8.20
CA PRO A 132 3.14 -0.20 -9.44
C PRO A 132 4.64 -0.22 -9.11
N ASP A 133 5.41 -0.90 -9.96
CA ASP A 133 6.87 -0.99 -9.88
C ASP A 133 7.44 -1.57 -8.57
N VAL A 134 6.61 -2.24 -7.75
CA VAL A 134 7.02 -2.92 -6.51
C VAL A 134 7.22 -4.42 -6.70
N THR A 135 8.39 -4.91 -6.28
CA THR A 135 8.73 -6.32 -6.18
C THR A 135 8.83 -6.73 -4.71
N LEU A 136 8.11 -7.80 -4.35
CA LEU A 136 8.22 -8.41 -3.04
C LEU A 136 9.31 -9.49 -3.02
N HIS A 137 10.19 -9.43 -2.03
CA HIS A 137 11.25 -10.39 -1.81
C HIS A 137 11.04 -11.11 -0.48
N TYR A 138 10.74 -12.41 -0.54
CA TYR A 138 10.63 -13.26 0.66
C TYR A 138 12.02 -13.75 1.07
N VAL A 139 12.45 -13.32 2.25
CA VAL A 139 13.82 -13.50 2.72
C VAL A 139 13.86 -14.00 4.16
N SER A 140 14.91 -14.74 4.51
CA SER A 140 15.19 -15.17 5.88
C SER A 140 16.70 -15.12 6.14
N GLN A 141 17.16 -15.33 7.37
CA GLN A 141 18.60 -15.24 7.70
C GLN A 141 19.47 -16.09 6.77
N GLN A 142 19.03 -17.30 6.42
CA GLN A 142 19.80 -18.27 5.64
C GLN A 142 19.10 -18.73 4.35
N GLY A 143 17.88 -18.27 4.08
CA GLY A 143 17.04 -18.79 3.00
C GLY A 143 16.41 -20.15 3.34
N GLY A 144 15.80 -20.78 2.34
CA GLY A 144 15.13 -22.07 2.47
C GLY A 144 13.66 -21.95 2.90
N LEU A 145 13.07 -23.09 3.25
CA LEU A 145 11.66 -23.17 3.66
C LEU A 145 11.48 -22.69 5.10
N ILE A 146 10.68 -21.65 5.29
CA ILE A 146 10.32 -21.13 6.60
C ILE A 146 8.87 -21.48 6.89
N ARG A 147 8.61 -22.02 8.10
CA ARG A 147 7.28 -22.43 8.52
C ARG A 147 6.62 -21.37 9.38
N SER A 148 5.41 -20.95 9.04
CA SER A 148 4.58 -20.09 9.90
C SER A 148 4.06 -20.87 11.11
N ARG A 149 3.57 -20.15 12.13
CA ARG A 149 2.98 -20.78 13.32
C ARG A 149 1.76 -21.65 12.98
N GLN A 150 1.04 -21.29 11.92
CA GLN A 150 -0.14 -21.96 11.39
C GLN A 150 0.20 -23.17 10.51
N GLY A 151 1.48 -23.32 10.11
CA GLY A 151 1.97 -24.48 9.36
C GLY A 151 2.16 -24.27 7.87
N PHE A 152 2.07 -23.04 7.36
CA PHE A 152 2.40 -22.73 5.98
C PHE A 152 3.91 -22.70 5.79
N TYR A 153 4.39 -23.30 4.70
CA TYR A 153 5.79 -23.17 4.29
C TYR A 153 5.92 -22.12 3.20
N THR A 154 6.87 -21.21 3.37
CA THR A 154 7.23 -20.20 2.39
C THR A 154 8.70 -20.38 2.03
N GLU A 155 9.00 -20.50 0.74
CA GLU A 155 10.38 -20.53 0.27
C GLU A 155 10.98 -19.12 0.33
N THR A 156 12.18 -19.02 0.89
CA THR A 156 12.87 -17.75 1.09
C THR A 156 14.28 -17.79 0.52
N LYS A 157 14.79 -16.62 0.11
CA LYS A 157 16.21 -16.43 -0.18
C LYS A 157 16.95 -15.94 1.07
N PRO A 158 18.27 -16.12 1.16
CA PRO A 158 19.05 -15.47 2.21
C PRO A 158 18.86 -13.95 2.16
N LEU A 159 18.76 -13.31 3.33
CA LEU A 159 18.56 -11.88 3.46
C LEU A 159 19.80 -11.12 2.94
N PRO A 160 19.71 -10.44 1.78
CA PRO A 160 20.84 -9.72 1.21
C PRO A 160 21.11 -8.44 2.00
N ASP A 161 22.24 -7.78 1.75
CA ASP A 161 22.37 -6.36 2.10
C ASP A 161 21.26 -5.56 1.43
N LEU A 162 20.71 -4.59 2.17
CA LEU A 162 19.63 -3.75 1.68
C LEU A 162 20.19 -2.47 1.06
N GLY A 163 19.48 -1.95 0.05
CA GLY A 163 19.79 -0.64 -0.55
C GLY A 163 19.03 0.49 0.14
N GLU A 164 19.55 1.72 -0.01
CA GLU A 164 19.02 2.95 0.61
C GLU A 164 17.57 3.27 0.25
N ASN A 165 17.03 2.65 -0.81
CA ASN A 165 15.68 2.87 -1.30
C ASN A 165 14.75 1.66 -1.10
N SER A 166 15.15 0.68 -0.28
CA SER A 166 14.35 -0.51 0.02
C SER A 166 13.39 -0.30 1.20
N VAL A 167 12.42 -1.20 1.34
CA VAL A 167 11.56 -1.33 2.52
C VAL A 167 11.80 -2.70 3.17
N LEU A 168 11.85 -2.75 4.51
CA LEU A 168 11.90 -3.99 5.27
C LEU A 168 10.60 -4.21 6.05
N LEU A 169 9.88 -5.28 5.77
CA LEU A 169 8.67 -5.70 6.50
C LEU A 169 9.00 -6.85 7.47
N ILE A 170 8.73 -6.64 8.75
CA ILE A 170 9.03 -7.58 9.84
C ILE A 170 7.72 -8.01 10.53
N PRO A 171 7.25 -9.26 10.33
CA PRO A 171 6.06 -9.76 11.00
C PRO A 171 6.33 -10.06 12.48
N GLY A 172 5.27 -10.29 13.24
CA GLY A 172 5.36 -10.87 14.57
C GLY A 172 5.31 -12.40 14.53
N GLY A 173 4.85 -12.98 15.64
CA GLY A 173 4.73 -14.44 15.81
C GLY A 173 5.61 -14.99 16.92
N GLN A 174 5.39 -16.25 17.27
CA GLN A 174 6.04 -16.89 18.42
C GLN A 174 7.56 -16.97 18.30
N GLY A 175 8.10 -17.06 17.08
CA GLY A 175 9.55 -17.07 16.85
C GLY A 175 10.28 -15.86 17.44
N THR A 176 9.60 -14.71 17.54
CA THR A 176 10.17 -13.48 18.14
C THR A 176 10.67 -13.68 19.56
N ARG A 177 10.10 -14.61 20.35
CA ARG A 177 10.45 -14.82 21.77
C ARG A 177 11.87 -15.36 21.94
N THR A 178 12.30 -16.18 20.99
CA THR A 178 13.67 -16.69 20.95
C THR A 178 14.59 -15.69 20.27
N LEU A 179 14.17 -15.12 19.14
CA LEU A 179 15.01 -14.28 18.30
C LEU A 179 15.43 -12.94 18.94
N VAL A 180 14.65 -12.38 19.86
CA VAL A 180 15.08 -11.17 20.61
C VAL A 180 16.36 -11.39 21.42
N ASN A 181 16.68 -12.64 21.77
CA ASN A 181 17.89 -13.01 22.53
C ASN A 181 18.98 -13.62 21.64
N ASP A 182 18.73 -13.75 20.33
CA ASP A 182 19.72 -14.25 19.38
C ASP A 182 20.61 -13.09 18.91
N ALA A 183 21.81 -13.01 19.47
CA ALA A 183 22.75 -11.93 19.19
C ALA A 183 23.18 -11.86 17.72
N GLU A 184 23.29 -13.00 17.04
CA GLU A 184 23.66 -13.04 15.63
C GLU A 184 22.52 -12.49 14.77
N PHE A 185 21.30 -12.96 15.01
CA PHE A 185 20.11 -12.49 14.31
C PHE A 185 19.88 -10.98 14.53
N ILE A 186 19.97 -10.50 15.77
CA ILE A 186 19.75 -9.07 16.09
C ILE A 186 20.85 -8.19 15.47
N SER A 187 22.10 -8.63 15.47
CA SER A 187 23.20 -7.89 14.83
C SER A 187 23.01 -7.78 13.31
N MET A 188 22.63 -8.90 12.68
CA MET A 188 22.28 -8.94 11.26
C MET A 188 21.08 -8.02 10.97
N LEU A 189 20.00 -8.12 11.74
CA LEU A 189 18.80 -7.29 11.57
C LEU A 189 19.12 -5.81 11.73
N LYS A 190 19.90 -5.42 12.75
CA LYS A 190 20.33 -4.04 12.97
C LYS A 190 21.04 -3.47 11.76
N THR A 191 21.92 -4.25 11.14
CA THR A 191 22.65 -3.84 9.94
C THR A 191 21.69 -3.54 8.78
N ARG A 192 20.70 -4.41 8.56
CA ARG A 192 19.69 -4.28 7.50
C ARG A 192 18.73 -3.11 7.75
N VAL A 193 18.30 -2.94 9.00
CA VAL A 193 17.46 -1.81 9.42
C VAL A 193 18.16 -0.47 9.18
N LYS A 194 19.48 -0.38 9.38
CA LYS A 194 20.23 0.86 9.06
C LYS A 194 20.29 1.15 7.57
N GLN A 195 20.46 0.12 6.75
CA GLN A 195 20.58 0.22 5.29
C GLN A 195 19.25 0.56 4.59
N THR A 196 18.12 0.12 5.13
CA THR A 196 16.81 0.30 4.47
C THR A 196 16.25 1.71 4.63
N ALA A 197 15.48 2.15 3.64
CA ALA A 197 14.85 3.47 3.64
C ALA A 197 13.74 3.54 4.68
N LEU A 198 12.93 2.48 4.78
CA LEU A 198 11.79 2.36 5.69
C LEU A 198 11.70 0.97 6.27
N CYS A 199 11.20 0.87 7.51
CA CYS A 199 10.96 -0.41 8.15
C CYS A 199 9.56 -0.45 8.74
N LEU A 200 8.79 -1.46 8.34
CA LEU A 200 7.43 -1.74 8.76
C LEU A 200 7.48 -2.95 9.68
N THR A 201 6.78 -2.88 10.81
CA THR A 201 6.62 -4.04 11.69
C THR A 201 5.16 -4.24 12.04
N VAL A 202 4.76 -5.51 12.13
CA VAL A 202 3.45 -5.91 12.65
C VAL A 202 3.64 -6.69 13.93
N CYS A 203 2.76 -6.47 14.91
CA CYS A 203 2.70 -7.26 16.13
C CYS A 203 4.05 -7.29 16.85
N THR A 204 4.51 -8.46 17.28
CA THR A 204 5.79 -8.62 17.99
C THR A 204 7.03 -8.42 17.13
N GLY A 205 6.89 -8.14 15.82
CA GLY A 205 8.03 -7.73 14.97
C GLY A 205 8.68 -6.44 15.48
N SER A 206 7.89 -5.57 16.11
CA SER A 206 8.38 -4.37 16.81
C SER A 206 9.35 -4.69 17.95
N ALA A 207 9.26 -5.85 18.60
CA ALA A 207 10.22 -6.26 19.63
C ALA A 207 11.60 -6.61 19.04
N LEU A 208 11.63 -7.26 17.86
CA LEU A 208 12.89 -7.52 17.15
C LEU A 208 13.54 -6.22 16.72
N LEU A 209 12.74 -5.29 16.17
CA LEU A 209 13.21 -3.96 15.82
C LEU A 209 13.69 -3.19 17.05
N ALA A 210 12.98 -3.24 18.17
CA ALA A 210 13.38 -2.60 19.42
C ALA A 210 14.69 -3.17 19.99
N ALA A 211 14.92 -4.48 19.89
CA ALA A 211 16.14 -5.15 20.33
C ALA A 211 17.39 -4.70 19.55
N THR A 212 17.24 -4.17 18.32
CA THR A 212 18.36 -3.55 17.59
C THR A 212 18.86 -2.23 18.21
N GLY A 213 18.02 -1.60 19.03
CA GLY A 213 18.23 -0.27 19.61
C GLY A 213 17.85 0.90 18.69
N GLU A 214 17.42 0.64 17.44
CA GLU A 214 17.10 1.70 16.47
C GLU A 214 15.79 2.45 16.76
N LEU A 215 14.97 1.95 17.69
CA LEU A 215 13.75 2.63 18.18
C LEU A 215 13.96 3.49 19.44
N ASN A 216 15.19 3.58 19.97
CA ASN A 216 15.46 4.34 21.19
C ASN A 216 15.03 5.81 21.03
N GLY A 217 14.18 6.30 21.93
CA GLY A 217 13.64 7.66 21.93
C GLY A 217 12.53 7.92 20.92
N LEU A 218 12.18 6.95 20.08
CA LEU A 218 11.11 7.07 19.07
C LEU A 218 9.80 6.49 19.59
N ARG A 219 8.67 6.95 19.03
CA ARG A 219 7.37 6.36 19.31
C ARG A 219 7.19 5.07 18.52
N ALA A 220 6.63 4.06 19.18
CA ALA A 220 6.29 2.79 18.54
C ALA A 220 5.10 2.13 19.26
N THR A 221 4.46 1.15 18.63
CA THR A 221 3.41 0.32 19.24
C THR A 221 3.63 -1.16 18.94
N SER A 222 2.85 -2.01 19.59
CA SER A 222 2.79 -3.45 19.36
C SER A 222 1.41 -4.00 19.71
N ASN A 223 1.15 -5.26 19.36
CA ASN A 223 -0.09 -5.93 19.70
C ASN A 223 -0.37 -5.89 21.21
N LYS A 224 -1.61 -5.57 21.57
CA LYS A 224 -2.03 -5.30 22.95
C LYS A 224 -1.80 -6.50 23.88
N ARG A 225 -2.01 -7.71 23.37
CA ARG A 225 -1.82 -8.96 24.10
C ARG A 225 -0.38 -9.18 24.59
N ALA A 226 0.62 -8.79 23.79
CA ALA A 226 2.03 -8.98 24.14
C ALA A 226 2.73 -7.67 24.53
N PHE A 227 1.98 -6.58 24.69
CA PHE A 227 2.54 -5.23 24.78
C PHE A 227 3.51 -5.08 25.96
N GLU A 228 3.17 -5.58 27.14
CA GLU A 228 4.07 -5.55 28.30
C GLU A 228 5.38 -6.33 28.08
N TRP A 229 5.31 -7.47 27.39
CA TRP A 229 6.51 -8.22 27.03
C TRP A 229 7.36 -7.46 26.00
N VAL A 230 6.73 -6.85 24.99
CA VAL A 230 7.47 -6.04 24.00
C VAL A 230 8.12 -4.82 24.66
N ARG A 231 7.40 -4.17 25.58
CA ARG A 231 7.89 -3.02 26.35
C ARG A 231 9.12 -3.37 27.19
N SER A 232 9.16 -4.56 27.78
CA SER A 232 10.29 -5.00 28.60
C SER A 232 11.55 -5.34 27.80
N VAL A 233 11.43 -5.65 26.50
CA VAL A 233 12.59 -5.88 25.61
C VAL A 233 13.43 -4.62 25.47
N ASN A 234 12.80 -3.45 25.38
CA ASN A 234 13.52 -2.18 25.35
C ASN A 234 12.68 -1.03 25.96
N PRO A 235 12.97 -0.61 27.20
CA PRO A 235 12.25 0.46 27.87
C PRO A 235 12.60 1.87 27.35
N ASN A 236 13.61 2.02 26.50
CA ASN A 236 14.01 3.32 25.95
C ASN A 236 13.15 3.76 24.76
N VAL A 237 12.22 2.92 24.31
CA VAL A 237 11.24 3.25 23.26
C VAL A 237 10.03 3.94 23.88
N GLN A 238 9.50 4.98 23.23
CA GLN A 238 8.30 5.69 23.67
C GLN A 238 7.04 4.92 23.25
N TRP A 239 6.77 3.79 23.91
CA TRP A 239 5.67 2.89 23.57
C TRP A 239 4.28 3.55 23.68
N GLN A 240 3.47 3.39 22.64
CA GLN A 240 2.12 3.95 22.49
C GLN A 240 1.07 2.84 22.70
N PRO A 241 0.53 2.67 23.92
CA PRO A 241 -0.28 1.50 24.26
C PRO A 241 -1.63 1.46 23.56
N VAL A 242 -2.20 2.61 23.18
CA VAL A 242 -3.52 2.70 22.54
C VAL A 242 -3.40 2.69 21.01
N ALA A 243 -2.30 3.15 20.43
CA ALA A 243 -2.20 3.34 18.98
C ALA A 243 -2.36 2.03 18.19
N ARG A 244 -3.19 2.06 17.13
CA ARG A 244 -3.35 0.98 16.15
C ARG A 244 -2.07 0.79 15.36
N TRP A 245 -1.50 1.89 14.87
CA TRP A 245 -0.12 1.94 14.39
C TRP A 245 0.52 3.30 14.68
N VAL A 246 1.84 3.34 14.59
CA VAL A 246 2.65 4.54 14.82
C VAL A 246 3.64 4.68 13.68
N LYS A 247 3.68 5.88 13.09
CA LYS A 247 4.76 6.35 12.21
C LYS A 247 5.66 7.30 12.99
N ASP A 248 6.95 6.99 13.05
CA ASP A 248 7.97 7.88 13.63
C ASP A 248 9.29 7.74 12.87
N GLY A 249 9.75 8.84 12.27
CA GLY A 249 10.85 8.83 11.30
C GLY A 249 10.60 7.84 10.16
N LYS A 250 11.52 6.88 9.99
CA LYS A 250 11.44 5.84 8.95
C LYS A 250 10.71 4.57 9.38
N PHE A 251 10.15 4.55 10.58
CA PHE A 251 9.56 3.37 11.18
C PHE A 251 8.04 3.43 11.20
N TYR A 252 7.42 2.35 10.75
CA TYR A 252 6.00 2.06 10.94
C TYR A 252 5.88 0.84 11.84
N THR A 253 5.20 0.98 12.95
CA THR A 253 4.96 -0.13 13.88
C THR A 253 3.46 -0.25 14.10
N SER A 254 2.91 -1.46 13.99
CA SER A 254 1.48 -1.71 14.16
C SER A 254 1.20 -2.73 15.23
N SER A 255 -0.03 -2.70 15.72
CA SER A 255 -0.54 -3.57 16.78
C SER A 255 -0.79 -4.99 16.29
N GLY A 256 -2.02 -5.50 16.34
CA GLY A 256 -2.34 -6.85 15.89
C GLY A 256 -2.45 -6.97 14.37
N VAL A 257 -2.89 -8.15 13.92
CA VAL A 257 -3.07 -8.52 12.50
C VAL A 257 -3.83 -7.45 11.70
N SER A 258 -5.06 -7.10 12.12
CA SER A 258 -5.87 -6.10 11.40
C SER A 258 -5.20 -4.73 11.37
N ALA A 259 -4.57 -4.32 12.47
CA ALA A 259 -3.81 -3.09 12.53
C ALA A 259 -2.60 -3.07 11.57
N GLY A 260 -1.97 -4.22 11.34
CA GLY A 260 -0.90 -4.36 10.35
C GLY A 260 -1.37 -4.17 8.91
N MET A 261 -2.56 -4.68 8.60
CA MET A 261 -3.22 -4.48 7.31
C MET A 261 -3.59 -3.00 7.09
N ASP A 262 -4.24 -2.36 8.07
CA ASP A 262 -4.58 -0.93 8.00
C ASP A 262 -3.33 -0.04 7.93
N MET A 263 -2.27 -0.39 8.67
CA MET A 263 -0.97 0.29 8.59
C MET A 263 -0.35 0.18 7.20
N ALA A 264 -0.48 -0.97 6.51
CA ALA A 264 0.03 -1.11 5.16
C ALA A 264 -0.71 -0.18 4.18
N LEU A 265 -2.03 -0.02 4.32
CA LEU A 265 -2.80 0.99 3.55
C LEU A 265 -2.44 2.42 3.95
N GLY A 266 -2.19 2.69 5.25
CA GLY A 266 -1.67 3.99 5.71
C GLY A 266 -0.29 4.32 5.13
N PHE A 267 0.60 3.32 5.05
CA PHE A 267 1.88 3.42 4.35
C PHE A 267 1.68 3.72 2.86
N ILE A 268 0.78 3.00 2.19
CA ILE A 268 0.45 3.27 0.79
C ILE A 268 -0.08 4.69 0.61
N SER A 269 -0.97 5.14 1.49
CA SER A 269 -1.52 6.50 1.48
C SER A 269 -0.41 7.56 1.60
N ASP A 270 0.58 7.32 2.45
CA ASP A 270 1.68 8.28 2.68
C ASP A 270 2.63 8.41 1.48
N TYR A 271 2.86 7.33 0.72
CA TYR A 271 3.89 7.31 -0.35
C TYR A 271 3.33 7.24 -1.78
N TYR A 272 2.13 6.70 -1.96
CA TYR A 272 1.48 6.51 -3.26
C TYR A 272 0.15 7.28 -3.38
N GLY A 273 -0.26 7.99 -2.33
CA GLY A 273 -1.49 8.77 -2.28
C GLY A 273 -2.66 7.99 -1.69
N VAL A 274 -3.56 8.74 -1.04
CA VAL A 274 -4.75 8.18 -0.38
C VAL A 274 -5.69 7.51 -1.39
N GLU A 275 -5.73 8.00 -2.62
CA GLU A 275 -6.53 7.46 -3.70
C GLU A 275 -6.07 6.03 -4.06
N GLN A 276 -4.76 5.78 -4.10
CA GLN A 276 -4.21 4.45 -4.36
C GLN A 276 -4.51 3.48 -3.21
N ALA A 277 -4.40 3.94 -1.96
CA ALA A 277 -4.75 3.13 -0.79
C ALA A 277 -6.24 2.75 -0.81
N GLN A 278 -7.12 3.71 -1.09
CA GLN A 278 -8.56 3.49 -1.17
C GLN A 278 -8.93 2.54 -2.31
N LEU A 279 -8.31 2.71 -3.48
CA LEU A 279 -8.52 1.81 -4.63
C LEU A 279 -8.14 0.36 -4.27
N ILE A 280 -6.99 0.16 -3.63
CA ILE A 280 -6.56 -1.19 -3.21
C ILE A 280 -7.53 -1.76 -2.18
N ALA A 281 -7.97 -0.97 -1.19
CA ALA A 281 -8.97 -1.39 -0.21
C ALA A 281 -10.28 -1.83 -0.88
N GLU A 282 -10.80 -1.06 -1.84
CA GLU A 282 -12.01 -1.37 -2.59
C GLU A 282 -11.86 -2.63 -3.45
N GLN A 283 -10.77 -2.76 -4.20
CA GLN A 283 -10.49 -3.93 -5.03
C GLN A 283 -10.32 -5.23 -4.24
N THR A 284 -9.94 -5.12 -2.97
CA THR A 284 -9.78 -6.26 -2.05
C THR A 284 -10.99 -6.44 -1.13
N GLU A 285 -12.04 -5.62 -1.30
CA GLU A 285 -13.21 -5.58 -0.43
C GLU A 285 -12.85 -5.45 1.06
N TYR A 286 -11.71 -4.79 1.35
CA TYR A 286 -11.19 -4.62 2.68
C TYR A 286 -11.73 -3.33 3.31
N HIS A 287 -12.37 -3.45 4.47
CA HIS A 287 -12.83 -2.31 5.25
C HIS A 287 -11.66 -1.66 6.00
N TRP A 288 -11.07 -0.62 5.40
CA TRP A 288 -9.93 0.10 5.95
C TRP A 288 -10.31 1.02 7.13
N ILE A 289 -9.69 0.81 8.29
CA ILE A 289 -9.73 1.74 9.42
C ILE A 289 -8.52 2.68 9.31
N SER A 290 -8.75 3.89 8.81
CA SER A 290 -7.69 4.84 8.46
C SER A 290 -7.19 5.72 9.61
N ASP A 291 -7.82 5.69 10.80
CA ASP A 291 -7.30 6.39 11.98
C ASP A 291 -6.24 5.54 12.73
N PRO A 292 -4.97 5.99 12.79
CA PRO A 292 -3.90 5.30 13.53
C PRO A 292 -4.16 5.16 15.03
N ASN A 293 -5.09 5.92 15.60
CA ASN A 293 -5.38 5.94 17.03
C ASN A 293 -6.57 5.04 17.41
N GLU A 294 -7.25 4.45 16.43
CA GLU A 294 -8.44 3.64 16.66
C GLU A 294 -8.10 2.14 16.84
N ASP A 295 -7.69 1.76 18.07
CA ASP A 295 -7.49 0.36 18.44
C ASP A 295 -8.49 -0.10 19.51
N HIS A 296 -9.59 -0.69 19.05
CA HIS A 296 -10.65 -1.23 19.90
C HIS A 296 -10.19 -2.32 20.88
N PHE A 297 -9.00 -2.91 20.68
CA PHE A 297 -8.46 -3.93 21.57
C PHE A 297 -7.69 -3.33 22.76
N ALA A 298 -7.31 -2.05 22.73
CA ALA A 298 -6.58 -1.40 23.81
C ALA A 298 -7.32 -1.52 25.16
N GLY A 299 -8.61 -1.18 25.17
CA GLY A 299 -9.44 -1.25 26.37
C GLY A 299 -9.63 -2.66 26.94
N ILE A 300 -9.54 -3.71 26.11
CA ILE A 300 -9.61 -5.12 26.57
C ILE A 300 -8.41 -5.48 27.45
N TYR A 301 -7.25 -4.87 27.19
CA TYR A 301 -6.00 -5.11 27.91
C TYR A 301 -5.66 -4.01 28.92
N GLY A 302 -6.57 -3.07 29.17
CA GLY A 302 -6.45 -2.06 30.22
C GLY A 302 -5.62 -0.83 29.84
N TYR A 303 -5.54 -0.50 28.55
CA TYR A 303 -4.89 0.71 28.03
C TYR A 303 -5.88 1.80 27.65
#